data_AF-A0A1G9H391-F1
#
_entry.id   AF-A0A1G9H391-F1
#
_cell.length_a   1.000
_cell.length_b   1.000
_cell.length_c   1.000
_cell.angle_alpha   90.00
_cell.angle_beta   90.00
_cell.angle_gamma   90.00
#
_symmetry.space_group_name_H-M   'P 1'
#
loop_
_entity.id
_entity.type
_entity.pdbx_description
1 polymer ?
#
loop_
_entity_poly.entity_id
_entity_poly.type
_entity_poly.pdbx_seq_one_letter_code
_entity_poly.pdbx_strand_id
1 'polypeptide(L)'
;MLQRPVEPAQFRSRKFLRALARHGLVGSMGRVGAAGDNAAMESFFSLLQKNVLNRRSWTAREQLRIAIVTWIERTYHRRRRRVGLGRLTPIEYETIMNPPAAQAA
;
A
#
# COMPACT_ATOMS: atom_id res chain seq x y z
N MET A 1 18.15 -21.25 -3.64
CA MET A 1 17.55 -21.12 -2.30
C MET A 1 16.47 -20.03 -2.36
N LEU A 2 15.20 -20.40 -2.30
CA LEU A 2 14.09 -19.46 -2.17
C LEU A 2 14.17 -18.84 -0.77
N GLN A 3 14.16 -17.51 -0.68
CA GLN A 3 14.09 -16.82 0.61
C GLN A 3 12.88 -17.33 1.41
N ARG A 4 13.06 -17.50 2.74
CA ARG A 4 11.94 -17.71 3.66
C ARG A 4 10.88 -16.62 3.41
N PRO A 5 9.57 -16.96 3.35
CA PRO A 5 8.53 -15.94 3.28
C PRO A 5 8.70 -15.01 4.49
N VAL A 6 8.72 -13.71 4.22
CA VAL A 6 8.95 -12.67 5.22
C VAL A 6 7.82 -12.71 6.26
N GLU A 7 8.12 -13.24 7.45
CA GLU A 7 7.63 -12.85 8.77
C GLU A 7 6.10 -12.56 8.95
N PRO A 8 5.21 -13.56 8.89
CA PRO A 8 3.89 -13.46 9.52
C PRO A 8 3.94 -13.28 11.06
N ALA A 9 5.13 -13.34 11.67
CA ALA A 9 5.33 -13.12 13.10
C ALA A 9 5.20 -11.64 13.50
N GLN A 10 5.59 -10.69 12.64
CA GLN A 10 5.55 -9.26 12.96
C GLN A 10 4.12 -8.76 13.13
N PHE A 11 3.22 -9.14 12.21
CA PHE A 11 1.79 -8.80 12.26
C PHE A 11 1.02 -9.55 13.35
N ARG A 12 1.61 -10.60 13.93
CA ARG A 12 1.08 -11.32 15.10
C ARG A 12 1.78 -10.94 16.41
N SER A 13 2.76 -10.04 16.36
CA SER A 13 3.54 -9.67 17.54
C SER A 13 2.67 -8.94 18.56
N ARG A 14 2.95 -9.16 19.86
CA ARG A 14 2.27 -8.43 20.95
C ARG A 14 2.39 -6.91 20.81
N LYS A 15 3.51 -6.42 20.26
CA LYS A 15 3.72 -4.99 20.01
C LYS A 15 2.72 -4.46 18.98
N PHE A 16 2.51 -5.18 17.88
CA PHE A 16 1.57 -4.81 16.83
C PHE A 16 0.12 -4.89 17.31
N LEU A 17 -0.27 -5.99 17.94
CA LEU A 17 -1.64 -6.16 18.48
C LEU A 17 -2.00 -5.10 19.52
N ARG A 18 -1.05 -4.69 20.38
CA ARG A 18 -1.27 -3.58 21.32
C ARG A 18 -1.46 -2.24 20.62
N ALA A 19 -0.79 -2.00 19.51
CA ALA A 19 -1.00 -0.78 18.74
C ALA A 19 -2.40 -0.75 18.11
N LEU A 20 -2.86 -1.88 17.54
CA LEU A 20 -4.21 -1.99 17.02
C LEU A 20 -5.27 -1.74 18.09
N ALA A 21 -5.16 -2.40 19.24
CA ALA A 21 -6.07 -2.21 20.36
C ALA A 21 -6.11 -0.76 20.86
N ARG A 22 -4.94 -0.10 20.95
CA ARG A 22 -4.85 1.32 21.35
C ARG A 22 -5.61 2.26 20.42
N HIS A 23 -5.65 1.94 19.12
CA HIS A 23 -6.33 2.75 18.12
C HIS A 23 -7.74 2.26 17.78
N GLY A 24 -8.28 1.29 18.54
CA GLY A 24 -9.61 0.71 18.28
C GLY A 24 -9.70 -0.04 16.95
N LEU A 25 -8.57 -0.48 16.40
CA LEU A 25 -8.50 -1.17 15.11
C LEU A 25 -8.59 -2.68 15.29
N VAL A 26 -9.33 -3.34 14.39
CA VAL A 26 -9.40 -4.81 14.32
C VAL A 26 -8.36 -5.29 13.31
N GLY A 27 -7.41 -6.11 13.76
CA GLY A 27 -6.46 -6.77 12.88
C GLY A 27 -7.12 -7.94 12.14
N SER A 28 -7.17 -7.87 10.81
CA SER A 28 -7.62 -8.98 9.97
C SER A 28 -6.42 -9.68 9.36
N MET A 29 -6.34 -11.00 9.54
CA MET A 29 -5.40 -11.85 8.84
C MET A 29 -6.21 -12.66 7.83
N GLY A 30 -5.93 -12.47 6.55
CA GLY A 30 -6.58 -13.20 5.45
C GLY A 30 -6.59 -14.71 5.69
N ARG A 31 -7.59 -15.40 5.12
CA ARG A 31 -7.66 -16.87 5.20
C ARG A 31 -6.43 -17.44 4.48
N VAL A 32 -5.80 -18.45 5.08
CA VAL A 32 -4.71 -19.20 4.42
C VAL A 32 -5.21 -19.72 3.07
N GLY A 33 -4.51 -19.39 1.99
CA GLY A 33 -4.88 -19.79 0.62
C GLY A 33 -5.86 -18.87 -0.11
N ALA A 34 -6.32 -17.77 0.49
CA ALA A 34 -7.22 -16.82 -0.16
C ALA A 34 -6.47 -15.70 -0.90
N ALA A 35 -5.78 -16.02 -2.00
CA ALA A 35 -4.94 -15.04 -2.76
C ALA A 35 -5.70 -13.80 -3.28
N GLY A 36 -7.03 -13.86 -3.37
CA GLY A 36 -7.86 -12.75 -3.84
C GLY A 36 -7.80 -11.50 -2.96
N ASP A 37 -7.57 -11.66 -1.65
CA ASP A 37 -7.46 -10.51 -0.73
C ASP A 37 -6.15 -9.73 -0.94
N ASN A 38 -5.07 -10.41 -1.32
CA ASN A 38 -3.76 -9.83 -1.52
C ASN A 38 -3.51 -9.32 -2.94
N ALA A 39 -4.35 -9.68 -3.92
CA ALA A 39 -4.16 -9.36 -5.33
C ALA A 39 -3.96 -7.85 -5.60
N ALA A 40 -4.66 -6.98 -4.86
CA ALA A 40 -4.50 -5.53 -4.97
C ALA A 40 -3.10 -5.06 -4.56
N MET A 41 -2.57 -5.63 -3.47
CA MET A 41 -1.23 -5.32 -2.97
C MET A 41 -0.14 -5.92 -3.85
N GLU A 42 -0.32 -7.14 -4.37
CA GLU A 42 0.60 -7.75 -5.35
C GLU A 42 0.70 -6.92 -6.62
N SER A 43 -0.43 -6.42 -7.12
CA SER A 43 -0.48 -5.49 -8.24
C SER A 43 0.28 -4.19 -7.95
N PHE A 44 0.12 -3.63 -6.75
CA PHE A 44 0.87 -2.44 -6.32
C PHE A 44 2.39 -2.69 -6.31
N PHE A 45 2.84 -3.76 -5.65
CA PHE A 45 4.28 -4.06 -5.55
C PHE A 45 4.91 -4.37 -6.92
N SER A 46 4.19 -5.06 -7.80
CA SER A 46 4.63 -5.30 -9.18
C SER A 46 4.85 -3.99 -9.94
N LEU A 47 3.97 -3.00 -9.75
CA LEU A 47 4.11 -1.68 -10.35
C LEU A 47 5.26 -0.89 -9.74
N LEU A 48 5.42 -0.92 -8.42
CA LEU A 48 6.51 -0.24 -7.72
C LEU A 48 7.88 -0.78 -8.17
N GLN A 49 8.01 -2.11 -8.28
CA GLN A 49 9.21 -2.76 -8.81
C GLN A 49 9.53 -2.27 -10.22
N LYS A 50 8.58 -2.36 -11.15
CA LYS A 50 8.77 -1.98 -12.56
C LYS A 50 9.06 -0.49 -12.75
N ASN A 51 8.42 0.37 -11.97
CA ASN A 51 8.46 1.82 -12.21
C ASN A 51 9.47 2.58 -11.35
N VAL A 52 9.97 1.98 -10.26
CA VAL A 52 10.91 2.64 -9.35
C VAL A 52 12.12 1.75 -9.08
N LEU A 53 11.92 0.57 -8.50
CA LEU A 53 13.04 -0.23 -7.98
C LEU A 53 13.98 -0.68 -9.09
N ASN A 54 13.43 -1.14 -10.22
CA ASN A 54 14.19 -1.71 -11.33
C ASN A 54 14.56 -0.66 -12.40
N ARG A 55 14.26 0.63 -12.17
CA ARG A 55 14.54 1.68 -13.17
C ARG A 55 16.02 2.03 -13.28
N ARG A 56 16.75 1.95 -12.17
CA ARG A 56 18.19 2.25 -12.07
C ARG A 56 18.75 1.71 -10.77
N SER A 57 20.08 1.63 -10.69
CA SER A 57 20.78 1.43 -9.43
C SER A 57 20.66 2.68 -8.55
N TRP A 58 20.54 2.48 -7.23
CA TRP A 58 20.42 3.55 -6.24
C TRP A 58 21.64 3.56 -5.35
N THR A 59 22.29 4.72 -5.23
CA THR A 59 23.53 4.85 -4.43
C THR A 59 23.24 5.01 -2.95
N ALA A 60 22.09 5.61 -2.59
CA ALA A 60 21.69 5.82 -1.21
C ALA A 60 20.23 5.42 -0.98
N ARG A 61 19.96 4.88 0.22
CA ARG A 61 18.60 4.51 0.66
C ARG A 61 17.65 5.70 0.65
N GLU A 62 18.14 6.90 0.97
CA GLU A 62 17.33 8.12 0.99
C GLU A 62 16.86 8.53 -0.40
N GLN A 63 17.73 8.41 -1.42
CA GLN A 63 17.33 8.67 -2.81
C GLN A 63 16.22 7.71 -3.26
N LEU A 64 16.33 6.43 -2.90
CA LEU A 64 15.30 5.45 -3.19
C LEU A 64 14.00 5.79 -2.46
N ARG A 65 14.07 6.17 -1.18
CA ARG A 65 12.90 6.59 -0.38
C ARG A 65 12.17 7.75 -1.06
N ILE A 66 12.89 8.80 -1.45
CA ILE A 66 12.30 9.96 -2.14
C ILE A 66 11.65 9.54 -3.46
N ALA A 67 12.29 8.66 -4.23
CA ALA A 67 11.74 8.18 -5.49
C ALA A 67 10.46 7.36 -5.30
N ILE A 68 10.42 6.49 -4.30
CA ILE A 68 9.22 5.70 -3.93
C ILE A 68 8.08 6.65 -3.58
N VAL A 69 8.30 7.59 -2.65
CA VAL A 69 7.26 8.55 -2.22
C VAL A 69 6.78 9.41 -3.40
N THR A 70 7.70 9.91 -4.20
CA THR A 70 7.37 10.73 -5.38
C THR A 70 6.51 9.97 -6.38
N TRP A 71 6.86 8.71 -6.65
CA TRP A 71 6.09 7.88 -7.57
C TRP A 71 4.70 7.53 -7.04
N ILE A 72 4.59 7.21 -5.73
CA ILE A 72 3.30 6.96 -5.08
C ILE A 72 2.40 8.18 -5.22
N GLU A 73 2.87 9.35 -4.78
CA GLU A 73 2.07 10.57 -4.74
C GLU A 73 1.73 11.13 -6.13
N ARG A 74 2.71 11.22 -7.02
CA ARG A 74 2.53 11.90 -8.31
C ARG A 74 1.94 10.99 -9.39
N THR A 75 2.26 9.69 -9.35
CA THR A 75 1.90 8.77 -10.42
C THR A 75 0.82 7.80 -9.97
N TYR A 76 1.07 7.05 -8.90
CA TYR A 76 0.14 6.00 -8.47
C TYR A 76 -1.19 6.58 -7.98
N HIS A 77 -1.18 7.59 -7.11
CA HIS A 77 -2.39 8.18 -6.54
C HIS A 77 -3.12 9.15 -7.47
N ARG A 78 -2.38 9.99 -8.23
CA ARG A 78 -2.97 11.13 -8.98
C ARG A 78 -3.14 10.94 -10.49
N ARG A 79 -2.45 9.97 -11.10
CA ARG A 79 -2.46 9.80 -12.56
C ARG A 79 -2.95 8.43 -13.01
N ARG A 80 -2.77 7.41 -12.18
CA ARG A 80 -3.13 6.04 -12.54
C ARG A 80 -4.63 5.81 -12.38
N ARG A 81 -5.37 5.83 -13.49
CA ARG A 81 -6.76 5.37 -13.53
C ARG A 81 -6.83 3.84 -13.45
N ARG A 82 -7.78 3.28 -12.70
CA ARG A 82 -8.04 1.83 -12.61
C ARG A 82 -9.46 1.51 -13.05
N VAL A 83 -9.63 0.52 -13.94
CA VAL A 83 -10.96 0.06 -14.38
C VAL A 83 -11.80 -0.41 -13.19
N GLY A 84 -11.20 -1.14 -12.26
CA GLY A 84 -11.86 -1.58 -11.03
C GLY A 84 -12.29 -0.46 -10.07
N LEU A 85 -11.88 0.79 -10.31
CA LEU A 85 -12.33 1.98 -9.58
C LEU A 85 -13.26 2.86 -10.45
N GLY A 86 -13.89 2.30 -11.50
CA GLY A 86 -14.72 3.10 -12.42
C GLY A 86 -13.91 4.04 -13.33
N ARG A 87 -12.66 3.68 -13.65
CA ARG A 87 -11.69 4.52 -14.40
C ARG A 87 -11.31 5.83 -13.68
N LEU A 88 -11.49 5.86 -12.36
CA LEU A 88 -10.97 6.91 -11.48
C LEU A 88 -9.54 6.59 -11.04
N THR A 89 -8.81 7.64 -10.66
CA THR A 89 -7.56 7.54 -9.90
C THR A 89 -7.87 7.21 -8.44
N PRO A 90 -6.92 6.64 -7.67
CA PRO A 90 -7.13 6.38 -6.25
C PRO A 90 -7.61 7.61 -5.47
N ILE A 91 -7.03 8.79 -5.71
CA ILE A 91 -7.47 10.02 -5.03
C ILE A 91 -8.88 10.44 -5.45
N GLU A 92 -9.21 10.39 -6.73
CA GLU A 92 -10.57 10.71 -7.20
C GLU A 92 -11.58 9.75 -6.55
N TYR A 93 -11.27 8.45 -6.49
CA TYR A 93 -12.12 7.44 -5.88
C TYR A 93 -12.36 7.71 -4.39
N GLU A 94 -11.29 7.92 -3.61
CA GLU A 94 -11.39 8.20 -2.17
C GLU A 94 -12.13 9.52 -1.90
N THR A 95 -11.90 10.56 -2.71
CA THR A 95 -12.57 11.87 -2.55
C THR A 95 -14.08 11.77 -2.78
N ILE A 96 -14.52 10.89 -3.69
CA ILE A 96 -15.94 10.66 -3.97
C ILE A 96 -16.59 9.76 -2.91
N MET A 97 -15.91 8.70 -2.49
CA MET A 97 -16.46 7.69 -1.58
C MET A 97 -16.37 8.06 -0.11
N ASN A 98 -15.37 8.85 0.26
CA ASN A 98 -15.15 9.35 1.60
C ASN A 98 -14.89 10.87 1.52
N PRO A 99 -15.94 11.67 1.23
CA PRO A 99 -15.79 13.11 1.18
C PRO A 99 -15.21 13.57 2.53
N PRO A 100 -14.22 14.48 2.54
CA PRO A 100 -13.70 14.99 3.79
C PRO A 100 -14.89 15.48 4.60
N ALA A 101 -15.04 14.95 5.83
CA ALA A 101 -16.02 15.47 6.76
C ALA A 101 -15.84 16.98 6.77
N ALA A 102 -16.90 17.73 6.43
CA ALA A 102 -16.86 19.18 6.43
C ALA A 102 -16.26 19.58 7.78
N GLN A 103 -15.03 20.06 7.77
CA GLN A 103 -14.36 20.54 8.97
C GLN A 103 -15.19 21.75 9.39
N ALA A 104 -16.04 21.53 10.41
CA ALA A 104 -16.85 22.57 11.01
C ALA A 104 -15.90 23.69 11.45
N ALA A 105 -16.20 24.89 10.95
CA ALA A 105 -15.56 26.14 11.32
C ALA A 105 -15.74 26.46 12.80
#